data_AF-A0A7V9RL67-F1
#
_entry.id   AF-A0A7V9RL67-F1
#
_cell.length_a   1.000
_cell.length_b   1.000
_cell.length_c   1.000
_cell.angle_alpha   90.00
_cell.angle_beta   90.00
_cell.angle_gamma   90.00
#
_symmetry.space_group_name_H-M   'P 1'
#
loop_
_entity.id
_entity.type
_entity.pdbx_description
1 polymer ?
#
loop_
_entity_poly.entity_id
_entity_poly.type
_entity_poly.pdbx_seq_one_letter_code
_entity_poly.pdbx_strand_id
1 'polypeptide(L)'
;MSDFSGFGEPLVEPGRLTEAQRFDILQRAIGRLRADTVDEYCRLWLATALERALAGESLDAVLGMRGVQRAALRAQRDTLRTKFTSACGSSGLAARVLEGAEPCPPAAAALLEQLRLSGSGTSRTSLWRSRVSKSGR
;
A
#
# COMPACT_ATOMS: atom_id res chain seq x y z
N MET A 1 -43.19 3.40 8.32
CA MET A 1 -42.81 2.06 7.82
C MET A 1 -42.43 2.19 6.36
N SER A 2 -41.41 1.40 5.96
CA SER A 2 -40.76 1.30 4.65
C SER A 2 -39.63 2.29 4.36
N ASP A 3 -38.49 1.96 4.97
CA ASP A 3 -37.19 1.69 4.35
C ASP A 3 -36.86 2.35 3.01
N PHE A 4 -35.87 3.24 3.04
CA PHE A 4 -34.89 3.41 1.96
C PHE A 4 -33.51 3.04 2.50
N SER A 5 -33.25 1.74 2.54
CA SER A 5 -31.93 1.15 2.68
C SER A 5 -31.42 0.77 1.28
N GLY A 6 -30.16 1.12 0.99
CA GLY A 6 -29.44 0.62 -0.18
C GLY A 6 -29.43 1.55 -1.39
N PHE A 7 -28.52 2.53 -1.38
CA PHE A 7 -27.55 2.84 -2.45
C PHE A 7 -26.86 4.15 -2.05
N GLY A 8 -25.52 4.15 -2.10
CA GLY A 8 -24.65 5.13 -1.44
C GLY A 8 -25.03 6.59 -1.70
N GLU A 9 -24.79 7.43 -0.69
CA GLU A 9 -24.77 8.89 -0.86
C GLU A 9 -23.98 9.23 -2.14
N PRO A 10 -24.47 10.19 -2.96
CA PRO A 10 -23.80 10.55 -4.20
C PRO A 10 -22.32 10.80 -3.89
N LEU A 11 -21.44 10.09 -4.61
CA LEU A 11 -20.00 10.29 -4.55
C LEU A 11 -19.70 11.70 -5.07
N VAL A 12 -19.83 12.70 -4.20
CA VAL A 12 -19.41 14.06 -4.51
C VAL A 12 -17.89 14.02 -4.62
N GLU A 13 -17.36 14.47 -5.75
CA GLU A 13 -15.91 14.63 -5.92
C GLU A 13 -15.34 15.35 -4.69
N PRO A 14 -14.36 14.78 -3.97
CA PRO A 14 -13.85 15.36 -2.73
C PRO A 14 -13.43 16.82 -2.89
N GLY A 15 -12.91 17.19 -4.08
CA GLY A 15 -12.49 18.54 -4.44
C GLY A 15 -13.61 19.60 -4.47
N ARG A 16 -14.88 19.21 -4.52
CA ARG A 16 -16.04 20.12 -4.56
C ARG A 16 -16.67 20.37 -3.18
N LEU A 17 -16.26 19.61 -2.17
CA LEU A 17 -16.74 19.76 -0.81
C LEU A 17 -15.93 20.81 -0.07
N THR A 18 -16.62 21.69 0.65
CA THR A 18 -15.97 22.58 1.63
C THR A 18 -15.39 21.76 2.78
N GLU A 19 -14.45 22.34 3.52
CA GLU A 19 -13.87 21.69 4.70
C GLU A 19 -14.94 21.27 5.72
N ALA A 20 -15.90 22.16 6.01
CA ALA A 20 -17.02 21.87 6.90
C ALA A 20 -17.88 20.69 6.39
N GLN A 21 -18.16 20.61 5.08
CA GLN A 21 -18.92 19.51 4.51
C GLN A 21 -18.18 18.17 4.60
N ARG A 22 -16.85 18.18 4.37
CA ARG A 22 -16.02 16.98 4.53
C ARG A 22 -16.02 16.50 5.98
N PHE A 23 -15.92 17.43 6.93
CA PHE A 23 -15.97 17.13 8.36
C PHE A 23 -17.31 16.51 8.78
N ASP A 24 -18.42 17.10 8.33
CA ASP A 24 -19.77 16.58 8.57
C ASP A 24 -19.96 15.14 8.06
N ILE A 25 -19.51 14.87 6.83
CA ILE A 25 -19.59 13.53 6.23
C ILE A 25 -18.76 12.52 7.03
N LEU A 26 -17.55 12.91 7.45
CA LEU A 26 -16.69 12.06 8.29
C LEU A 26 -17.34 11.74 9.63
N GLN A 27 -17.96 12.72 10.30
CA GLN A 27 -18.68 12.45 11.55
C GLN A 27 -19.84 11.47 11.38
N ARG A 28 -20.64 11.62 10.31
CA ARG A 28 -21.73 10.69 10.00
C ARG A 28 -21.20 9.28 9.71
N ALA A 29 -20.08 9.16 9.00
CA ALA A 29 -19.44 7.88 8.72
C ALA A 29 -18.96 7.19 10.02
N ILE A 30 -18.35 7.93 10.95
CA ILE A 30 -17.93 7.42 12.28
C ILE A 30 -19.15 6.90 13.05
N GLY A 31 -20.25 7.67 13.06
CA GLY A 31 -21.50 7.25 13.70
C GLY A 31 -22.09 5.97 13.11
N ARG A 32 -22.14 5.86 11.77
CA ARG A 32 -22.58 4.63 11.09
C ARG A 32 -21.68 3.44 11.40
N LEU A 33 -20.36 3.64 11.44
CA LEU A 33 -19.41 2.59 11.75
C LEU A 33 -19.64 2.02 13.15
N ARG A 34 -20.06 2.85 14.12
CA ARG A 34 -20.46 2.38 15.47
C ARG A 34 -21.76 1.58 15.50
N ALA A 35 -22.65 1.78 14.52
CA ALA A 35 -23.98 1.18 14.47
C ALA A 35 -24.09 -0.12 13.63
N ASP A 36 -23.07 -0.43 12.81
CA ASP A 36 -23.11 -1.56 11.85
C ASP A 36 -23.02 -2.95 12.51
N THR A 37 -23.18 -4.06 11.77
CA THR A 37 -23.19 -5.43 12.33
C THR A 37 -21.86 -6.20 12.17
N VAL A 38 -20.79 -5.53 11.74
CA VAL A 38 -19.43 -6.14 11.69
C VAL A 38 -18.90 -6.38 13.12
N ASP A 39 -17.82 -7.13 13.26
CA ASP A 39 -17.09 -7.33 14.53
C ASP A 39 -16.98 -6.02 15.34
N GLU A 40 -17.60 -6.01 16.53
CA GLU A 40 -17.79 -4.82 17.37
C GLU A 40 -16.46 -4.19 17.77
N TYR A 41 -15.47 -5.04 18.02
CA TYR A 41 -14.13 -4.62 18.39
C TYR A 41 -13.44 -3.84 17.25
N CYS A 42 -13.48 -4.37 16.03
CA CYS A 42 -12.95 -3.69 14.84
C CYS A 42 -13.62 -2.32 14.61
N ARG A 43 -14.94 -2.23 14.79
CA ARG A 43 -15.71 -0.99 14.59
C ARG A 43 -15.38 0.07 15.64
N LEU A 44 -15.39 -0.29 16.92
CA LEU A 44 -15.06 0.65 17.99
C LEU A 44 -13.62 1.15 17.88
N TRP A 45 -12.68 0.26 17.56
CA TRP A 45 -11.30 0.64 17.33
C TRP A 45 -11.16 1.65 16.18
N LEU A 46 -11.74 1.36 15.01
CA LEU A 46 -11.61 2.21 13.83
C LEU A 46 -12.34 3.55 14.02
N ALA A 47 -13.52 3.55 14.65
CA ALA A 47 -14.23 4.79 15.00
C ALA A 47 -13.40 5.68 15.93
N THR A 48 -12.81 5.09 16.98
CA THR A 48 -11.93 5.80 17.92
C THR A 48 -10.68 6.34 17.22
N ALA A 49 -10.13 5.56 16.29
CA ALA A 49 -8.96 5.98 15.52
C ALA A 49 -9.25 7.20 14.62
N LEU A 50 -10.42 7.21 13.98
CA LEU A 50 -10.85 8.33 13.14
C LEU A 50 -11.14 9.59 13.97
N GLU A 51 -11.74 9.46 15.15
CA GLU A 51 -11.97 10.60 16.07
C GLU A 51 -10.67 11.26 16.51
N ARG A 52 -9.66 10.46 16.88
CA ARG A 52 -8.34 10.98 17.24
C ARG A 52 -7.65 11.68 16.07
N ALA A 53 -7.80 11.14 14.85
CA ALA A 53 -7.27 11.78 13.65
C ALA A 53 -7.98 13.12 13.36
N LEU A 54 -9.29 13.21 13.55
CA LEU A 54 -10.04 14.47 13.44
C LEU A 54 -9.64 15.49 14.49
N ALA A 55 -9.22 15.06 15.68
CA ALA A 55 -8.67 15.92 16.72
C ALA A 55 -7.24 16.41 16.44
N GLY A 56 -6.65 16.06 15.28
CA GLY A 56 -5.35 16.53 14.83
C GLY A 56 -4.20 15.53 15.01
N GLU A 57 -4.47 14.31 15.50
CA GLU A 57 -3.45 13.27 15.53
C GLU A 57 -3.14 12.74 14.10
N SER A 58 -1.89 12.36 13.85
CA SER A 58 -1.51 11.77 12.57
C SER A 58 -2.20 10.42 12.38
N LEU A 59 -2.94 10.26 11.28
CA LEU A 59 -3.65 9.02 10.95
C LEU A 59 -2.72 7.78 10.96
N ASP A 60 -1.48 7.92 10.51
CA ASP A 60 -0.47 6.85 10.55
C ASP A 60 -0.10 6.43 11.98
N ALA A 61 -0.08 7.38 12.92
CA ALA A 61 0.20 7.12 14.31
C ALA A 61 -0.99 6.43 14.99
N VAL A 62 -2.21 6.87 14.68
CA VAL A 62 -3.42 6.33 15.29
C VAL A 62 -3.78 4.94 14.76
N LEU A 63 -3.61 4.71 13.46
CA LEU A 63 -3.83 3.38 12.85
C LEU A 63 -2.66 2.42 13.09
N GLY A 64 -1.58 2.85 13.75
CA GLY A 64 -0.39 2.03 13.96
C GLY A 64 0.32 1.62 12.66
N MET A 65 0.07 2.33 11.55
CA MET A 65 0.58 1.96 10.22
C MET A 65 1.99 2.47 9.94
N ARG A 66 2.62 3.18 10.89
CA ARG A 66 4.04 3.55 10.80
C ARG A 66 4.90 2.29 10.64
N GLY A 67 5.35 2.05 9.41
CA GLY A 67 6.20 0.91 9.06
C GLY A 67 5.49 -0.20 8.27
N VAL A 68 4.17 -0.30 8.32
CA VAL A 68 3.39 -1.31 7.56
C VAL A 68 3.44 -1.02 6.07
N GLN A 69 3.23 0.24 5.66
CA GLN A 69 3.40 0.63 4.25
C GLN A 69 4.83 0.42 3.77
N ARG A 70 5.84 0.73 4.60
CA ARG A 70 7.25 0.50 4.24
C ARG A 70 7.56 -0.99 4.11
N ALA A 71 7.01 -1.84 4.98
CA ALA A 71 7.16 -3.28 4.92
C ALA A 71 6.45 -3.87 3.70
N ALA A 72 5.21 -3.43 3.41
CA ALA A 72 4.45 -3.84 2.23
C ALA A 72 5.17 -3.44 0.93
N LEU A 73 5.64 -2.18 0.83
CA LEU A 73 6.41 -1.71 -0.32
C LEU A 73 7.74 -2.45 -0.48
N ARG A 74 8.42 -2.81 0.62
CA ARG A 74 9.63 -3.65 0.58
C ARG A 74 9.30 -5.05 0.08
N ALA A 75 8.28 -5.71 0.63
CA ALA A 75 7.85 -7.04 0.21
C ALA A 75 7.43 -7.07 -1.27
N GLN A 76 6.74 -6.03 -1.74
CA GLN A 76 6.39 -5.86 -3.15
C GLN A 76 7.65 -5.74 -4.03
N ARG A 77 8.63 -4.91 -3.63
CA ARG A 77 9.91 -4.77 -4.34
C ARG A 77 10.70 -6.08 -4.35
N ASP A 78 10.76 -6.82 -3.25
CA ASP A 78 11.48 -8.10 -3.17
C ASP A 78 10.82 -9.17 -4.03
N THR A 79 9.48 -9.15 -4.12
CA THR A 79 8.72 -10.02 -5.03
C THR A 79 9.04 -9.70 -6.48
N LEU A 80 9.04 -8.42 -6.87
CA LEU A 80 9.39 -7.99 -8.23
C LEU A 80 10.83 -8.36 -8.59
N ARG A 81 11.79 -8.20 -7.66
CA ARG A 81 13.19 -8.60 -7.86
C ARG A 81 13.34 -10.10 -8.06
N THR A 82 12.59 -10.90 -7.30
CA THR A 82 12.59 -12.36 -7.43
C THR A 82 12.07 -12.78 -8.80
N LYS A 83 10.94 -12.20 -9.24
CA LYS A 83 10.37 -12.46 -10.56
C LYS A 83 11.31 -12.05 -11.68
N PHE A 84 11.91 -10.87 -11.58
CA PHE A 84 12.89 -10.38 -12.54
C PHE A 84 14.12 -11.30 -12.63
N THR A 85 14.66 -11.71 -11.48
CA THR A 85 15.79 -12.64 -11.42
C THR A 85 15.47 -13.99 -12.08
N SER A 86 14.25 -14.51 -11.85
CA SER A 86 13.78 -15.73 -12.48
C SER A 86 13.61 -15.58 -14.00
N ALA A 87 13.09 -14.44 -14.45
CA ALA A 87 12.91 -14.14 -15.88
C ALA A 87 14.24 -13.95 -16.61
N CYS A 88 15.28 -13.49 -15.91
CA CYS A 88 16.65 -13.42 -16.41
C CYS A 88 17.40 -14.78 -16.34
N GLY A 89 16.82 -15.82 -15.74
CA GLY A 89 17.43 -17.16 -15.61
C GLY A 89 18.55 -17.26 -14.56
N SER A 90 19.21 -16.16 -14.20
CA SER A 90 20.20 -16.14 -13.10
C SER A 90 20.31 -14.77 -12.44
N SER A 91 20.76 -14.76 -11.18
CA SER A 91 21.05 -13.52 -10.45
C SER A 91 22.22 -12.73 -11.03
N GLY A 92 23.19 -13.42 -11.66
CA GLY A 92 24.32 -12.76 -12.32
C GLY A 92 23.89 -11.98 -13.55
N LEU A 93 23.06 -12.60 -14.40
CA LEU A 93 22.51 -11.95 -15.59
C LEU A 93 21.56 -10.81 -15.21
N ALA A 94 20.67 -11.02 -14.23
CA ALA A 94 19.79 -9.98 -13.72
C ALA A 94 20.56 -8.73 -13.24
N ALA A 95 21.68 -8.92 -12.53
CA ALA A 95 22.53 -7.82 -12.09
C ALA A 95 23.15 -7.06 -13.27
N ARG A 96 23.72 -7.77 -14.25
CA ARG A 96 24.31 -7.13 -15.44
C ARG A 96 23.28 -6.39 -16.29
N VAL A 97 22.07 -6.91 -16.42
CA VAL A 97 20.95 -6.23 -17.09
C VAL A 97 20.55 -4.96 -16.34
N LEU A 98 20.50 -5.00 -15.01
CA LEU A 98 20.20 -3.82 -14.19
C LEU A 98 21.30 -2.75 -14.27
N GLU A 99 22.55 -3.17 -14.44
CA GLU A 99 23.73 -2.32 -14.64
C GLU A 99 23.87 -1.80 -16.09
N GLY A 100 23.04 -2.29 -17.02
CA GLY A 100 23.10 -1.94 -18.45
C GLY A 100 24.25 -2.59 -19.22
N ALA A 101 24.93 -3.57 -18.61
CA ALA A 101 26.05 -4.30 -19.22
C ALA A 101 25.61 -5.43 -20.15
N GLU A 102 24.36 -5.91 -20.02
CA GLU A 102 23.75 -6.89 -20.92
C GLU A 102 22.35 -6.45 -21.36
N PRO A 103 21.91 -6.83 -22.58
CA PRO A 103 20.56 -6.51 -23.05
C PRO A 103 19.50 -7.22 -22.20
N CYS A 104 18.40 -6.50 -21.91
CA CYS A 104 17.31 -7.05 -21.13
C CYS A 104 16.56 -8.13 -21.94
N PRO A 105 16.35 -9.34 -21.40
CA PRO A 105 15.52 -10.35 -22.03
C PRO A 105 14.10 -9.82 -22.27
N PRO A 106 13.43 -10.16 -23.39
CA PRO A 106 12.07 -9.69 -23.68
C PRO A 106 11.07 -10.03 -22.58
N ALA A 107 11.19 -11.23 -21.99
CA ALA A 107 10.36 -11.69 -20.89
C ALA A 107 10.54 -10.91 -19.58
N ALA A 108 11.63 -10.15 -19.44
CA ALA A 108 11.98 -9.39 -18.24
C ALA A 108 11.82 -7.86 -18.39
N ALA A 109 11.52 -7.36 -19.60
CA ALA A 109 11.46 -5.93 -19.90
C ALA A 109 10.39 -5.19 -19.07
N ALA A 110 9.18 -5.73 -18.99
CA ALA A 110 8.10 -5.14 -18.19
C ALA A 110 8.42 -5.14 -16.68
N LEU A 111 9.12 -6.17 -16.20
CA LEU A 111 9.55 -6.26 -14.79
C LEU A 111 10.67 -5.26 -14.48
N LEU A 112 11.59 -5.02 -15.42
CA LEU A 112 12.63 -4.02 -15.30
C LEU A 112 12.05 -2.60 -15.20
N GLU A 113 11.04 -2.29 -16.03
CA GLU A 113 10.35 -1.01 -15.99
C GLU A 113 9.64 -0.78 -14.64
N GLN A 114 8.90 -1.79 -14.15
CA GLN A 114 8.28 -1.73 -12.83
C GLN A 114 9.29 -1.55 -11.70
N LEU A 115 10.46 -2.19 -11.78
CA LEU A 115 11.53 -2.03 -10.79
C LEU A 115 12.12 -0.61 -10.80
N ARG A 116 12.26 0.02 -11.98
CA ARG A 116 12.72 1.41 -12.13
C ARG A 116 11.71 2.39 -11.56
N LEU A 117 10.43 2.24 -11.91
CA LEU A 117 9.34 3.08 -11.38
C LEU A 117 9.20 2.97 -9.86
N SER A 118 9.47 1.79 -9.30
CA SER A 118 9.42 1.57 -7.85
C SER A 118 10.59 2.19 -7.08
N GLY A 119 11.58 2.82 -7.74
CA GLY A 119 12.76 3.40 -7.09
C GLY A 119 13.66 2.36 -6.40
N SER A 120 13.60 1.10 -6.83
CA SER A 120 14.44 0.05 -6.24
C SER A 120 15.88 0.29 -6.69
N GLY A 121 16.78 0.60 -5.77
CA GLY A 121 18.19 0.85 -6.08
C GLY A 121 18.76 -0.31 -6.89
N THR A 122 19.30 -0.02 -8.08
CA THR A 122 19.72 -0.99 -9.10
C THR A 122 21.08 -1.64 -8.81
N SER A 123 21.68 -1.39 -7.64
CA SER A 123 23.01 -1.89 -7.30
C SER A 123 23.03 -3.36 -6.86
N ARG A 124 24.12 -4.09 -7.19
CA ARG A 124 24.37 -5.50 -6.79
C ARG A 124 24.15 -5.78 -5.30
N THR A 125 24.50 -4.84 -4.43
CA THR A 125 24.32 -4.93 -2.97
C THR A 125 22.86 -4.96 -2.52
N SER A 126 21.95 -4.46 -3.36
CA SER A 126 20.52 -4.45 -3.05
C SER A 126 19.85 -5.79 -3.40
N LEU A 127 20.30 -6.46 -4.47
CA LEU A 127 19.83 -7.79 -4.89
C LEU A 127 20.25 -8.89 -3.92
N TRP A 128 21.47 -8.79 -3.38
CA TRP A 128 22.00 -9.79 -2.44
C TRP A 128 21.25 -9.78 -1.10
N ARG A 129 20.89 -8.60 -0.58
CA ARG A 129 20.12 -8.44 0.67
C ARG A 129 18.71 -9.03 0.61
N SER A 130 18.02 -8.92 -0.53
CA SER A 130 16.70 -9.53 -0.73
C SER A 130 16.73 -11.06 -0.62
N ARG A 131 17.89 -11.70 -0.82
CA ARG A 131 18.05 -13.16 -0.73
C ARG A 131 18.29 -13.64 0.69
N VAL A 132 19.16 -12.95 1.44
CA VAL A 132 19.52 -13.30 2.84
C VAL A 132 18.31 -13.20 3.77
N SER A 133 17.41 -12.24 3.53
CA SER A 133 16.15 -12.12 4.28
C SER A 133 15.22 -13.33 4.14
N LYS A 134 15.40 -14.17 3.10
CA LYS A 134 14.54 -15.33 2.83
C LYS A 134 15.14 -16.65 3.33
N SER A 135 16.44 -16.72 3.62
CA SER A 135 17.11 -17.93 4.14
C SER A 135 17.30 -17.95 5.66
N GLY A 136 16.79 -16.95 6.36
CA GLY A 136 16.87 -16.82 7.83
C GLY A 136 15.57 -17.14 8.57
N ARG A 137 14.67 -17.94 7.96
CA ARG A 137 13.52 -18.55 8.64
C ARG A 137 13.59 -20.05 8.50
#